data_AF-A0A378I6H2-F1
#
_entry.id   AF-A0A378I6H2-F1
#
_cell.length_a   1.000
_cell.length_b   1.000
_cell.length_c   1.000
_cell.angle_alpha   90.00
_cell.angle_beta   90.00
_cell.angle_gamma   90.00
#
_symmetry.space_group_name_H-M   'P 1'
#
loop_
_entity.id
_entity.type
_entity.pdbx_description
1 polymer ?
#
loop_
_entity_poly.entity_id
_entity_poly.type
_entity_poly.pdbx_seq_one_letter_code
_entity_poly.pdbx_strand_id
1 'polypeptide(L)'
;MYLPDLNDLKCYKNARIISRYNTDYPDAKMQAEEALSELMKFIWLCMKHKSDKKANPNNDSLNFSCLIHSEMAEIDNMWHTFLLFTKDYQHFCQTYLGGIFFHHEPVADTENNTPNDDYEQELTRYLSYIYDNLGEETVLKWFAH
;
A
#
# COMPACT_ATOMS: atom_id res chain seq x y z
N MET A 1 14.00 -11.49 5.11
CA MET A 1 12.56 -11.40 5.44
C MET A 1 11.82 -12.06 4.30
N TYR A 2 10.70 -12.73 4.51
CA TYR A 2 9.94 -13.25 3.37
C TYR A 2 9.42 -12.04 2.57
N LEU A 3 9.75 -12.00 1.27
CA LEU A 3 9.23 -11.03 0.31
C LEU A 3 8.47 -11.83 -0.74
N PRO A 4 7.14 -11.67 -0.86
CA PRO A 4 6.41 -12.39 -1.87
C PRO A 4 6.68 -11.89 -3.28
N ASP A 5 6.38 -12.72 -4.27
CA ASP A 5 6.42 -12.32 -5.68
C ASP A 5 5.28 -11.32 -5.95
N LEU A 6 5.62 -10.20 -6.60
CA LEU A 6 4.66 -9.15 -6.92
C LEU A 6 3.57 -9.62 -7.88
N ASN A 7 3.90 -10.49 -8.84
CA ASN A 7 2.94 -11.00 -9.81
C ASN A 7 1.91 -11.90 -9.13
N ASP A 8 2.35 -12.73 -8.18
CA ASP A 8 1.45 -13.58 -7.39
C ASP A 8 0.44 -12.73 -6.61
N LEU A 9 0.88 -11.63 -5.98
CA LEU A 9 -0.01 -10.71 -5.28
C LEU A 9 -0.99 -10.03 -6.23
N LYS A 10 -0.53 -9.52 -7.38
CA LYS A 10 -1.40 -8.88 -8.38
C LYS A 10 -2.46 -9.82 -8.96
N CYS A 11 -2.21 -11.13 -8.93
CA CYS A 11 -3.16 -12.16 -9.34
C CYS A 11 -4.22 -12.48 -8.28
N TYR A 12 -4.10 -11.97 -7.04
CA TYR A 12 -5.13 -12.17 -6.01
C TYR A 12 -6.48 -11.56 -6.44
N LYS A 13 -7.55 -12.33 -6.27
CA LYS A 13 -8.92 -11.93 -6.60
C LYS A 13 -9.86 -12.35 -5.49
N ASN A 14 -10.85 -11.51 -5.19
CA ASN A 14 -11.90 -11.82 -4.24
C ASN A 14 -13.19 -11.06 -4.60
N ALA A 15 -14.18 -11.79 -5.12
CA ALA A 15 -15.42 -11.17 -5.60
C ALA A 15 -16.23 -10.48 -4.48
N ARG A 16 -16.07 -10.89 -3.22
CA ARG A 16 -16.81 -10.31 -2.09
C ARG A 16 -16.30 -8.92 -1.75
N ILE A 17 -14.98 -8.72 -1.71
CA ILE A 17 -14.40 -7.39 -1.47
C ILE A 17 -14.71 -6.44 -2.63
N ILE A 18 -14.67 -6.94 -3.88
CA ILE A 18 -15.01 -6.17 -5.08
C ILE A 18 -16.46 -5.70 -5.03
N SER A 19 -17.39 -6.62 -4.79
CA SER A 19 -18.82 -6.29 -4.70
C SER A 19 -19.09 -5.31 -3.55
N ARG A 20 -18.40 -5.47 -2.42
CA ARG A 20 -18.59 -4.59 -1.26
C ARG A 20 -18.04 -3.19 -1.52
N TYR A 21 -16.84 -3.09 -2.10
CA TYR A 21 -16.23 -1.81 -2.47
C TYR A 21 -17.13 -1.01 -3.41
N ASN A 22 -17.65 -1.63 -4.47
CA ASN A 22 -18.59 -0.97 -5.40
C ASN A 22 -19.89 -0.51 -4.73
N THR A 23 -20.29 -1.16 -3.64
CA THR A 23 -21.48 -0.75 -2.87
C THR A 23 -21.19 0.44 -1.97
N ASP A 24 -20.05 0.41 -1.28
CA ASP A 24 -19.68 1.43 -0.29
C ASP A 24 -19.12 2.70 -0.95
N TYR A 25 -18.52 2.59 -2.13
CA TYR A 25 -17.86 3.68 -2.87
C TYR A 25 -18.32 3.75 -4.34
N PRO A 26 -19.61 4.02 -4.62
CA PRO A 26 -20.14 4.03 -5.98
C PRO A 26 -19.58 5.16 -6.86
N ASP A 27 -19.06 6.22 -6.25
CA ASP A 27 -18.50 7.40 -6.92
C ASP A 27 -16.95 7.36 -7.00
N ALA A 28 -16.34 6.23 -6.67
CA ALA A 28 -14.89 6.02 -6.81
C ALA A 28 -14.46 6.22 -8.27
N LYS A 29 -13.34 6.94 -8.48
CA LYS A 29 -12.69 7.11 -9.77
C LYS A 29 -11.99 5.82 -10.20
N MET A 30 -11.35 5.14 -9.26
CA MET A 30 -10.66 3.88 -9.46
C MET A 30 -11.66 2.72 -9.39
N GLN A 31 -11.64 1.85 -10.40
CA GLN A 31 -12.47 0.65 -10.42
C GLN A 31 -12.05 -0.31 -9.31
N ALA A 32 -12.98 -1.08 -8.74
CA ALA A 32 -12.68 -1.98 -7.61
C ALA A 32 -11.52 -2.96 -7.90
N GLU A 33 -11.46 -3.57 -9.09
CA GLU A 33 -10.37 -4.48 -9.44
C GLU A 33 -9.02 -3.78 -9.54
N GLU A 34 -9.02 -2.52 -9.95
CA GLU A 34 -7.84 -1.68 -10.00
C GLU A 34 -7.41 -1.28 -8.59
N ALA A 35 -8.34 -0.81 -7.74
CA ALA A 35 -8.06 -0.49 -6.33
C ALA A 35 -7.51 -1.69 -5.57
N LEU A 36 -8.01 -2.89 -5.84
CA LEU A 36 -7.46 -4.13 -5.29
C LEU A 36 -6.04 -4.38 -5.81
N SER A 37 -5.80 -4.22 -7.11
CA SER A 37 -4.46 -4.37 -7.70
C SER A 37 -3.45 -3.38 -7.12
N GLU A 38 -3.85 -2.12 -6.93
CA GLU A 38 -3.01 -1.08 -6.33
C GLU A 38 -2.76 -1.33 -4.83
N LEU A 39 -3.75 -1.85 -4.10
CA LEU A 39 -3.55 -2.31 -2.71
C LEU A 39 -2.52 -3.45 -2.65
N MET A 40 -2.57 -4.40 -3.58
CA MET A 40 -1.59 -5.50 -3.63
C MET A 40 -0.17 -4.98 -3.87
N LYS A 41 0.00 -3.98 -4.76
CA LYS A 41 1.27 -3.30 -4.97
C LYS A 41 1.73 -2.57 -3.72
N PHE A 42 0.84 -1.85 -3.04
CA PHE A 42 1.15 -1.13 -1.81
C PHE A 42 1.66 -2.08 -0.71
N ILE A 43 0.94 -3.17 -0.42
CA ILE A 43 1.36 -4.17 0.57
C ILE A 43 2.74 -4.74 0.22
N TRP A 44 2.96 -5.09 -1.06
CA TRP A 44 4.26 -5.59 -1.51
C TRP A 44 5.37 -4.56 -1.34
N LEU A 45 5.13 -3.30 -1.69
CA LEU A 45 6.11 -2.22 -1.58
C LEU A 45 6.54 -2.01 -0.12
N CYS A 46 5.60 -2.03 0.82
CA CYS A 46 5.88 -1.95 2.26
C CYS A 46 6.77 -3.10 2.73
N MET A 47 6.47 -4.34 2.32
CA MET A 47 7.28 -5.52 2.65
C MET A 47 8.68 -5.44 2.03
N LYS A 48 8.77 -4.98 0.78
CA LYS A 48 10.04 -4.79 0.09
C LYS A 48 10.88 -3.74 0.77
N HIS A 49 10.32 -2.57 1.06
CA HIS A 49 11.01 -1.47 1.75
C HIS A 49 11.56 -1.93 3.10
N LYS A 50 10.76 -2.64 3.88
CA LYS A 50 11.21 -3.23 5.16
C LYS A 50 12.35 -4.23 4.98
N SER A 51 12.31 -5.04 3.92
CA SER A 51 13.39 -5.98 3.58
C SER A 51 14.67 -5.24 3.17
N ASP A 52 14.57 -4.25 2.29
CA ASP A 52 15.69 -3.48 1.76
C ASP A 52 16.34 -2.62 2.84
N LYS A 53 15.55 -2.00 3.73
CA LYS A 53 16.03 -1.22 4.88
C LYS A 53 16.74 -2.12 5.89
N LYS A 54 16.25 -3.34 6.11
CA LYS A 54 16.94 -4.33 6.95
C LYS A 54 18.27 -4.78 6.34
N ALA A 55 18.33 -4.93 5.02
CA ALA A 55 19.55 -5.30 4.31
C ALA A 55 20.57 -4.14 4.25
N ASN A 56 20.09 -2.90 4.20
CA ASN A 56 20.89 -1.68 4.03
C ASN A 56 20.53 -0.62 5.09
N PRO A 57 20.84 -0.85 6.38
CA PRO A 57 20.38 0.00 7.48
C PRO A 57 20.95 1.44 7.45
N ASN A 58 22.05 1.65 6.75
CA ASN A 58 22.71 2.97 6.62
C ASN A 58 22.39 3.66 5.28
N ASN A 59 21.44 3.15 4.50
CA ASN A 59 21.05 3.80 3.25
C ASN A 59 19.97 4.86 3.52
N ASP A 60 20.38 6.13 3.49
CA ASP A 60 19.49 7.26 3.72
C ASP A 60 18.35 7.36 2.69
N SER A 61 18.50 6.78 1.49
CA SER A 61 17.40 6.75 0.50
C SER A 61 16.21 5.90 0.96
N LEU A 62 16.39 5.05 1.97
CA LEU A 62 15.34 4.21 2.57
C LEU A 62 14.77 4.81 3.87
N ASN A 63 15.22 6.02 4.25
CA ASN A 63 14.69 6.75 5.39
C ASN A 63 13.41 7.50 4.99
N PHE A 64 12.35 6.70 4.85
CA PHE A 64 10.96 7.11 4.74
C PHE A 64 10.06 6.00 5.29
N SER A 65 8.79 6.31 5.52
CA SER A 65 7.73 5.37 5.87
C SER A 65 6.79 5.15 4.69
N CYS A 66 6.40 3.90 4.43
CA CYS A 66 5.36 3.61 3.45
C CYS A 66 3.98 3.93 4.04
N LEU A 67 3.54 5.17 3.85
CA LEU A 67 2.25 5.66 4.32
C LEU A 67 1.23 5.69 3.17
N ILE A 68 -0.05 5.61 3.54
CA ILE A 68 -1.15 5.95 2.65
C ILE A 68 -1.42 7.45 2.83
N HIS A 69 -1.20 8.23 1.78
CA HIS A 69 -1.54 9.65 1.75
C HIS A 69 -3.00 9.86 1.35
N SER A 70 -3.53 11.07 1.53
CA SER A 70 -4.92 11.40 1.19
C SER A 70 -5.22 11.19 -0.30
N GLU A 71 -4.23 11.41 -1.17
CA GLU A 71 -4.30 11.11 -2.61
C GLU A 71 -4.53 9.62 -2.89
N MET A 72 -4.18 8.74 -1.96
CA MET A 72 -4.33 7.29 -2.06
C MET A 72 -5.63 6.77 -1.43
N ALA A 73 -6.62 7.63 -1.18
CA ALA A 73 -7.86 7.29 -0.46
C ALA A 73 -8.59 6.05 -1.01
N GLU A 74 -8.55 5.81 -2.32
CA GLU A 74 -9.22 4.67 -2.94
C GLU A 74 -8.54 3.33 -2.62
N ILE A 75 -7.22 3.35 -2.41
CA ILE A 75 -6.44 2.21 -1.95
C ILE A 75 -6.75 1.93 -0.48
N ASP A 76 -6.85 2.98 0.33
CA ASP A 76 -7.22 2.89 1.75
C ASP A 76 -8.64 2.34 1.95
N ASN A 77 -9.59 2.86 1.18
CA ASN A 77 -10.98 2.39 1.14
C ASN A 77 -11.07 0.90 0.77
N MET A 78 -10.24 0.45 -0.19
CA MET A 78 -10.17 -0.97 -0.54
C MET A 78 -9.59 -1.80 0.60
N TRP A 79 -8.56 -1.30 1.29
CA TRP A 79 -7.98 -2.01 2.43
C TRP A 79 -8.97 -2.13 3.59
N HIS A 80 -9.65 -1.03 3.94
CA HIS A 80 -10.73 -1.03 4.92
C HIS A 80 -11.81 -2.04 4.56
N THR A 81 -12.24 -2.07 3.29
CA THR A 81 -13.21 -3.06 2.80
C THR A 81 -12.70 -4.49 3.01
N PHE A 82 -11.43 -4.76 2.69
CA PHE A 82 -10.84 -6.09 2.83
C PHE A 82 -10.76 -6.54 4.30
N LEU A 83 -10.45 -5.63 5.23
CA LEU A 83 -10.41 -5.93 6.67
C LEU A 83 -11.76 -6.39 7.25
N LEU A 84 -12.89 -5.98 6.66
CA LEU A 84 -14.21 -6.46 7.06
C LEU A 84 -14.41 -7.97 6.78
N PHE A 85 -13.68 -8.53 5.82
CA PHE A 85 -13.71 -9.96 5.48
C PHE A 85 -12.57 -10.69 6.20
N THR A 86 -12.61 -10.66 7.54
CA THR A 86 -11.52 -11.12 8.41
C THR A 86 -10.97 -12.51 8.10
N LYS A 87 -11.83 -13.48 7.75
CA LYS A 87 -11.40 -14.84 7.32
C LYS A 87 -10.56 -14.81 6.03
N ASP A 88 -10.98 -14.00 5.06
CA ASP A 88 -10.29 -13.88 3.78
C ASP A 88 -8.98 -13.11 3.96
N TYR A 89 -9.01 -12.05 4.76
CA TYR A 89 -7.82 -11.26 5.06
C TYR A 89 -6.76 -12.08 5.81
N GLN A 90 -7.17 -12.86 6.81
CA GLN A 90 -6.29 -13.79 7.51
C GLN A 90 -5.73 -14.85 6.55
N HIS A 91 -6.59 -15.45 5.71
CA HIS A 91 -6.15 -16.45 4.73
C HIS A 91 -5.17 -15.86 3.72
N PHE A 92 -5.40 -14.63 3.25
CA PHE A 92 -4.51 -13.89 2.38
C PHE A 92 -3.14 -13.69 3.04
N CYS A 93 -3.10 -13.19 4.27
CA CYS A 93 -1.86 -13.02 5.03
C CYS A 93 -1.09 -14.33 5.20
N GLN A 94 -1.80 -15.41 5.53
CA GLN A 94 -1.20 -16.74 5.69
C GLN A 94 -0.60 -17.28 4.40
N THR A 95 -1.30 -17.10 3.28
CA THR A 95 -0.96 -17.75 2.01
C THR A 95 0.02 -16.92 1.18
N TYR A 96 -0.22 -15.61 1.07
CA TYR A 96 0.52 -14.73 0.17
C TYR A 96 1.63 -13.96 0.89
N LEU A 97 1.50 -13.69 2.19
CA LEU A 97 2.47 -12.90 2.95
C LEU A 97 3.39 -13.74 3.86
N GLY A 98 3.42 -15.06 3.64
CA GLY A 98 4.29 -15.97 4.40
C GLY A 98 3.92 -16.08 5.88
N GLY A 99 2.64 -15.98 6.22
CA GLY A 99 2.16 -16.01 7.60
C GLY A 99 2.19 -14.66 8.33
N ILE A 100 2.70 -13.60 7.69
CA ILE A 100 2.75 -12.27 8.29
C ILE A 100 1.37 -11.64 8.20
N PHE A 101 0.79 -11.31 9.35
CA PHE A 101 -0.42 -10.49 9.39
C PHE A 101 -0.04 -9.03 9.12
N PHE A 102 -0.48 -8.50 7.98
CA PHE A 102 -0.21 -7.11 7.62
C PHE A 102 -1.22 -6.21 8.34
N HIS A 103 -0.75 -5.30 9.19
CA HIS A 103 -1.62 -4.46 10.01
C HIS A 103 -1.88 -3.13 9.30
N HIS A 104 -3.14 -2.71 9.32
CA HIS A 104 -3.51 -1.33 9.03
C HIS A 104 -3.43 -0.54 10.33
N GLU A 105 -2.73 0.60 10.28
CA GLU A 105 -2.68 1.57 11.37
C GLU A 105 -3.20 2.89 10.81
N PRO A 106 -4.32 3.42 11.35
CA PRO A 106 -4.79 4.74 10.96
C PRO A 106 -3.72 5.78 11.28
N VAL A 107 -3.45 6.69 10.34
CA VAL A 107 -2.61 7.85 10.61
C VAL A 107 -3.28 8.64 11.73
N ALA A 108 -2.65 8.69 12.90
CA ALA A 108 -3.12 9.56 13.96
C ALA A 108 -2.90 11.01 13.53
N ASP A 109 -3.89 11.88 13.73
CA ASP A 109 -3.85 13.33 13.41
C ASP A 109 -2.70 14.12 14.09
N THR A 110 -1.78 13.43 14.78
CA THR A 110 -0.69 13.98 15.57
C THR A 110 0.56 14.37 14.78
N GLU A 111 0.63 14.10 13.47
CA GLU A 111 1.85 14.34 12.66
C GLU A 111 1.92 15.73 11.99
N ASN A 112 1.18 16.73 12.48
CA ASN A 112 1.29 18.11 11.97
C ASN A 112 2.50 18.90 12.53
N ASN A 113 3.55 18.25 13.03
CA ASN A 113 4.71 18.90 13.65
C ASN A 113 6.08 18.55 13.04
N THR A 114 6.13 17.77 11.95
CA THR A 114 7.38 17.60 11.20
C THR A 114 7.72 18.88 10.44
N PRO A 115 8.96 19.39 10.52
CA PRO A 115 9.39 20.52 9.71
C PRO A 115 9.15 20.23 8.22
N ASN A 116 8.66 21.22 7.47
CA ASN A 116 8.26 21.07 6.06
C ASN A 116 9.37 20.45 5.18
N ASP A 117 10.63 20.81 5.44
CA ASP A 117 11.81 20.31 4.69
C ASP A 117 12.08 18.81 4.89
N ASP A 118 11.66 18.23 6.02
CA ASP A 118 11.81 16.79 6.32
C ASP A 118 10.75 15.98 5.57
N TYR A 119 9.52 16.50 5.55
CA TYR A 119 8.41 15.91 4.80
C TYR A 119 8.67 15.87 3.29
N GLU A 120 9.13 16.97 2.70
CA GLU A 120 9.43 17.01 1.25
C GLU A 120 10.51 16.01 0.84
N GLN A 121 11.55 15.85 1.68
CA GLN A 121 12.60 14.85 1.45
C GLN A 121 12.09 13.42 1.62
N GLU A 122 11.29 13.16 2.64
CA GLU A 122 10.68 11.85 2.86
C GLU A 122 9.77 11.46 1.70
N LEU A 123 8.89 12.36 1.26
CA LEU A 123 8.00 12.17 0.13
C LEU A 123 8.80 11.96 -1.17
N THR A 124 9.87 12.74 -1.40
CA THR A 124 10.73 12.57 -2.58
C THR A 124 11.34 11.17 -2.63
N ARG A 125 11.86 10.68 -1.50
CA ARG A 125 12.41 9.31 -1.40
C ARG A 125 11.33 8.27 -1.63
N TYR A 126 10.14 8.46 -1.07
CA TYR A 126 9.03 7.54 -1.24
C TYR A 126 8.56 7.46 -2.71
N LEU A 127 8.32 8.60 -3.36
CA LEU A 127 7.93 8.66 -4.78
C LEU A 127 8.99 8.04 -5.69
N SER A 128 10.27 8.33 -5.44
CA SER A 128 11.38 7.72 -6.18
C SER A 128 11.39 6.20 -6.02
N TYR A 129 11.16 5.72 -4.79
CA TYR A 129 11.10 4.29 -4.51
C TYR A 129 9.89 3.59 -5.14
N ILE A 130 8.73 4.25 -5.21
CA ILE A 130 7.57 3.75 -5.96
C ILE A 130 7.92 3.65 -7.44
N TYR A 131 8.50 4.70 -8.03
CA TYR A 131 8.90 4.72 -9.43
C TYR A 131 9.85 3.56 -9.78
N ASP A 132 10.92 3.39 -8.99
CA ASP A 132 11.95 2.38 -9.26
C ASP A 132 11.42 0.95 -9.18
N ASN A 133 10.39 0.70 -8.36
CA ASN A 133 9.91 -0.66 -8.08
C ASN A 133 8.57 -1.01 -8.73
N LEU A 134 7.74 -0.01 -9.03
CA LEU A 134 6.37 -0.17 -9.53
C LEU A 134 6.08 0.66 -10.79
N GLY A 135 7.02 1.51 -11.22
CA GLY A 135 6.94 2.31 -12.43
C GLY A 135 6.12 3.60 -12.30
N GLU A 136 6.28 4.45 -13.32
CA GLU A 136 5.63 5.77 -13.44
C GLU A 136 4.09 5.69 -13.35
N GLU A 137 3.49 4.69 -14.00
CA GLU A 137 2.03 4.52 -14.00
C GLU A 137 1.48 4.40 -12.57
N THR A 138 2.19 3.69 -11.69
CA THR A 138 1.78 3.53 -10.29
C THR A 138 1.90 4.87 -9.53
N VAL A 139 2.97 5.63 -9.75
CA VAL A 139 3.14 6.96 -9.13
C VAL A 139 1.97 7.87 -9.52
N LEU A 140 1.62 7.91 -10.81
CA LEU A 140 0.51 8.72 -11.31
C LEU A 140 -0.83 8.28 -10.72
N LYS A 141 -1.12 6.98 -10.64
CA LYS A 141 -2.36 6.49 -10.04
C LYS A 141 -2.50 6.85 -8.56
N TRP A 142 -1.39 6.93 -7.84
CA TRP A 142 -1.40 7.17 -6.40
C TRP A 142 -1.45 8.66 -6.05
N PHE A 143 -0.89 9.53 -6.90
CA PHE A 143 -0.66 10.95 -6.55
C PHE A 143 -1.12 11.98 -7.60
N ALA A 144 -1.43 11.60 -8.84
CA ALA A 144 -1.91 12.55 -9.85
C ALA A 144 -3.43 12.68 -9.76
N HIS A 145 -3.91 13.67 -8.99
CA HIS A 145 -5.32 14.07 -8.93
C HIS A 145 -5.54 15.50 -9.40
#